data_AF-A0A920HYA7-F1
#
_entry.id   AF-A0A920HYA7-F1
#
_cell.length_a   1.000
_cell.length_b   1.000
_cell.length_c   1.000
_cell.angle_alpha   90.00
_cell.angle_beta   90.00
_cell.angle_gamma   90.00
#
_symmetry.space_group_name_H-M   'P 1'
#
loop_
_entity.id
_entity.type
_entity.pdbx_description
1 polymer ?
#
loop_
_entity_poly.entity_id
_entity_poly.type
_entity_poly.pdbx_seq_one_letter_code
_entity_poly.pdbx_strand_id
1 'polypeptide(L)'
;MSTLNKEKNLSKRIDVALAKKDYKKTFKDTDSLNIYYRVGTELLAGLIIGAGIGWTIDQWLNTTPLFLIIFFILGGVAGIYNLWRVLTGKGLKMGFFNEKEK
;
A
#
# COMPACT_ATOMS: atom_id res chain seq x y z
N MET A 1 -16.12 8.00 -51.81
CA MET A 1 -15.23 6.91 -51.34
C MET A 1 -14.37 7.28 -50.12
N SER A 2 -14.29 8.56 -49.71
CA SER A 2 -13.43 9.05 -48.60
C SER A 2 -14.02 8.91 -47.19
N THR A 3 -15.33 8.74 -47.04
CA THR A 3 -16.02 8.63 -45.74
C THR A 3 -15.79 7.29 -45.05
N LEU A 4 -15.68 6.21 -45.85
CA LEU A 4 -15.49 4.83 -45.34
C LEU A 4 -14.13 4.62 -44.65
N ASN A 5 -13.09 5.37 -45.04
CA ASN A 5 -11.76 5.26 -44.41
C ASN A 5 -11.65 6.06 -43.10
N LYS A 6 -12.45 7.13 -42.97
CA LYS A 6 -12.45 8.01 -41.79
C LYS A 6 -13.06 7.32 -40.57
N GLU A 7 -14.17 6.60 -40.76
CA GLU A 7 -14.85 5.82 -39.73
C GLU A 7 -13.94 4.70 -39.17
N LYS A 8 -13.29 3.93 -40.06
CA LYS A 8 -12.37 2.83 -39.64
C LYS A 8 -11.18 3.31 -38.81
N ASN A 9 -10.67 4.51 -39.09
CA ASN A 9 -9.58 5.09 -38.29
C ASN A 9 -10.07 5.61 -36.93
N LEU A 10 -11.32 6.07 -36.85
CA LEU A 10 -11.90 6.57 -35.60
C LEU A 10 -12.16 5.42 -34.62
N SER A 11 -12.73 4.31 -35.09
CA SER A 11 -12.96 3.11 -34.27
C SER A 11 -11.66 2.56 -33.69
N LYS A 12 -10.61 2.39 -34.51
CA LYS A 12 -9.29 1.92 -34.04
C LYS A 12 -8.72 2.80 -32.92
N ARG A 13 -8.91 4.12 -33.01
CA ARG A 13 -8.40 5.06 -31.99
C ARG A 13 -9.22 5.02 -30.70
N ILE A 14 -10.52 4.75 -30.80
CA ILE A 14 -11.40 4.58 -29.64
C ILE A 14 -11.05 3.28 -28.92
N ASP A 15 -10.90 2.15 -29.64
CA ASP A 15 -10.56 0.86 -29.05
C ASP A 15 -9.21 0.90 -28.33
N VAL A 16 -8.20 1.54 -28.95
CA VAL A 16 -6.87 1.74 -28.34
C VAL A 16 -6.95 2.63 -27.09
N ALA A 17 -7.81 3.66 -27.10
CA ALA A 17 -7.99 4.55 -25.95
C ALA A 17 -8.74 3.87 -24.80
N LEU A 18 -9.74 3.04 -25.10
CA LEU A 18 -10.48 2.23 -24.12
C LEU A 18 -9.58 1.17 -23.48
N ALA A 19 -8.86 0.39 -24.29
CA ALA A 19 -7.90 -0.60 -23.78
C ALA A 19 -6.81 0.02 -22.89
N LYS A 20 -6.31 1.21 -23.26
CA LYS A 20 -5.33 1.95 -22.44
C LYS A 20 -5.94 2.50 -21.15
N LYS A 21 -7.23 2.88 -21.18
CA LYS A 21 -7.98 3.34 -20.01
C LYS A 21 -8.24 2.20 -19.04
N ASP A 22 -8.60 1.02 -19.54
CA ASP A 22 -8.84 -0.17 -18.73
C ASP A 22 -7.53 -0.69 -18.11
N TYR A 23 -6.44 -0.76 -18.89
CA TYR A 23 -5.10 -1.08 -18.35
C TYR A 23 -4.69 -0.10 -17.24
N LYS A 24 -4.85 1.21 -17.47
CA LYS A 24 -4.51 2.24 -16.47
C LYS A 24 -5.44 2.21 -15.25
N LYS A 25 -6.70 1.82 -15.42
CA LYS A 25 -7.69 1.68 -14.33
C LYS A 25 -7.36 0.46 -13.48
N THR A 26 -7.10 -0.69 -14.10
CA THR A 26 -6.67 -1.91 -13.41
C THR A 26 -5.36 -1.70 -12.66
N PHE A 27 -4.36 -1.03 -13.27
CA PHE A 27 -3.08 -0.75 -12.59
C PHE A 27 -3.26 0.20 -11.39
N LYS A 28 -4.10 1.22 -11.55
CA LYS A 28 -4.40 2.18 -10.48
C LYS A 28 -5.22 1.56 -9.33
N ASP A 29 -6.10 0.60 -9.64
CA ASP A 29 -6.84 -0.18 -8.63
C ASP A 29 -5.94 -1.23 -7.95
N THR A 30 -4.99 -1.86 -8.66
CA THR A 30 -4.02 -2.75 -8.02
C THR A 30 -3.07 -2.00 -7.10
N ASP A 31 -2.67 -0.78 -7.48
CA ASP A 31 -1.81 0.07 -6.63
C ASP A 31 -2.54 0.48 -5.35
N SER A 32 -3.81 0.85 -5.40
CA SER A 32 -4.58 1.20 -4.20
C SER A 32 -4.82 -0.03 -3.31
N LEU A 33 -5.16 -1.19 -3.88
CA LEU A 33 -5.28 -2.46 -3.15
C LEU A 33 -3.98 -2.83 -2.40
N ASN A 34 -2.83 -2.74 -3.06
CA ASN A 34 -1.54 -3.05 -2.46
C ASN A 34 -1.21 -2.13 -1.27
N ILE A 35 -1.59 -0.86 -1.35
CA ILE A 35 -1.42 0.08 -0.23
C ILE A 35 -2.30 -0.33 0.94
N TYR A 36 -3.58 -0.67 0.75
CA TYR A 36 -4.44 -1.09 1.87
C TYR A 36 -3.91 -2.35 2.58
N TYR A 37 -3.48 -3.35 1.81
CA TYR A 37 -2.89 -4.55 2.39
C TYR A 37 -1.61 -4.25 3.16
N ARG A 38 -0.72 -3.42 2.60
CA ARG A 38 0.52 -3.02 3.27
C ARG A 38 0.26 -2.26 4.58
N VAL A 39 -0.68 -1.32 4.56
CA VAL A 39 -1.06 -0.57 5.77
C VAL A 39 -1.61 -1.53 6.82
N GLY A 40 -2.48 -2.46 6.44
CA GLY A 40 -3.02 -3.48 7.33
C GLY A 40 -1.93 -4.36 7.93
N THR A 41 -0.99 -4.85 7.12
CA THR A 41 0.08 -5.74 7.59
C THR A 41 1.10 -5.02 8.45
N GLU A 42 1.46 -3.76 8.17
CA GLU A 42 2.38 -2.99 9.01
C GLU A 42 1.79 -2.72 10.41
N LEU A 43 0.50 -2.39 10.49
CA LEU A 43 -0.19 -2.23 11.76
C LEU A 43 -0.31 -3.55 12.53
N LEU A 44 -0.72 -4.62 11.84
CA LEU A 44 -0.93 -5.93 12.46
C LEU A 44 0.39 -6.54 12.94
N ALA A 45 1.48 -6.38 12.18
CA ALA A 45 2.82 -6.83 12.58
C ALA A 45 3.29 -6.14 13.87
N GLY A 46 3.08 -4.82 13.99
CA GLY A 46 3.43 -4.08 15.20
C GLY A 46 2.67 -4.59 16.44
N LEU A 47 1.36 -4.84 16.30
CA LEU A 47 0.53 -5.37 17.38
C LEU A 47 0.93 -6.79 17.78
N ILE A 48 1.15 -7.69 16.82
CA ILE A 48 1.56 -9.08 17.09
C ILE A 48 2.91 -9.12 17.80
N ILE A 49 3.89 -8.34 17.33
CA ILE A 49 5.21 -8.27 17.94
C ILE A 49 5.11 -7.70 19.37
N GLY A 50 4.39 -6.59 19.55
CA GLY A 50 4.18 -5.99 20.87
C GLY A 50 3.49 -6.93 21.84
N ALA A 51 2.38 -7.55 21.42
CA ALA A 51 1.66 -8.54 22.23
C ALA A 51 2.53 -9.76 22.56
N GLY A 52 3.27 -10.29 21.59
CA GLY A 52 4.13 -11.46 21.79
C GLY A 52 5.26 -11.20 22.78
N ILE A 53 5.92 -10.04 22.67
CA ILE A 53 6.96 -9.62 23.62
C ILE A 53 6.35 -9.40 25.01
N GLY A 54 5.28 -8.61 25.10
CA GLY A 54 4.64 -8.30 26.37
C GLY A 54 4.11 -9.54 27.10
N TRP A 55 3.50 -10.47 26.36
CA TRP A 55 3.04 -11.75 26.91
C TRP A 55 4.21 -12.62 27.38
N THR A 56 5.30 -12.70 26.62
CA THR A 56 6.49 -13.47 27.02
C THR A 56 7.08 -12.95 28.32
N ILE A 57 7.18 -11.62 28.46
CA ILE A 57 7.67 -10.96 29.69
C ILE A 57 6.72 -11.21 30.86
N ASP A 58 5.41 -11.07 30.64
CA ASP A 58 4.42 -11.31 31.70
C ASP A 58 4.50 -12.76 32.22
N GLN A 59 4.71 -13.75 31.35
CA GLN A 59 4.91 -15.14 31.75
C GLN A 59 6.22 -15.36 32.50
N TRP A 60 7.32 -14.72 32.08
CA TRP A 60 8.61 -14.85 32.75
C TRP A 60 8.62 -14.24 34.15
N LEU A 61 7.95 -13.11 34.33
CA LEU A 61 7.90 -12.40 35.61
C LEU A 61 6.70 -12.80 36.47
N ASN A 62 5.85 -13.72 36.02
CA ASN A 62 4.56 -14.07 36.63
C ASN A 62 3.72 -12.82 36.97
N THR A 63 3.84 -11.77 36.16
CA THR A 63 3.06 -10.55 36.36
C THR A 63 1.66 -10.74 35.79
N THR A 64 0.71 -9.99 36.34
CA THR A 64 -0.57 -9.73 35.66
C THR A 64 -0.29 -9.11 34.28
N PRO A 65 -1.22 -9.15 33.30
CA PRO A 65 -0.97 -8.80 31.89
C PRO A 65 -0.69 -7.29 31.67
N LEU A 66 0.34 -6.78 32.33
CA LEU A 66 0.68 -5.38 32.49
C LEU A 66 1.72 -5.02 31.44
N PHE A 67 2.74 -5.85 31.25
CA PHE A 67 3.69 -5.66 30.15
C PHE A 67 3.01 -5.89 28.80
N LEU A 68 2.07 -6.83 28.69
CA LEU A 68 1.26 -7.00 27.50
C LEU A 68 0.56 -5.70 27.11
N ILE A 69 -0.13 -5.03 28.04
CA ILE A 69 -0.82 -3.76 27.74
C ILE A 69 0.17 -2.68 27.28
N ILE A 70 1.28 -2.53 28.00
CA ILE A 70 2.31 -1.53 27.70
C ILE A 70 2.91 -1.78 26.30
N PHE A 71 3.36 -3.00 26.04
CA PHE A 71 3.97 -3.38 24.77
C PHE A 71 2.97 -3.43 23.61
N PHE A 72 1.69 -3.71 23.88
CA PHE A 72 0.64 -3.62 22.87
C PHE A 72 0.44 -2.18 22.39
N ILE A 73 0.39 -1.22 23.32
CA ILE A 73 0.31 0.21 22.98
C ILE A 73 1.57 0.65 22.24
N LEU A 74 2.77 0.29 22.73
CA LEU A 74 4.04 0.57 22.06
C LEU A 74 4.09 -0.02 20.64
N GLY A 75 3.64 -1.26 20.46
CA GLY A 75 3.54 -1.92 19.17
C GLY A 75 2.58 -1.21 18.21
N GLY A 76 1.44 -0.75 18.72
CA GLY A 76 0.49 0.08 17.97
C GLY A 76 1.10 1.42 17.54
N VAL A 77 1.78 2.13 18.46
CA VAL A 77 2.48 3.39 18.16
C VAL A 77 3.57 3.18 17.11
N ALA A 78 4.36 2.11 17.22
CA ALA A 78 5.38 1.76 16.23
C ALA A 78 4.77 1.44 14.86
N GLY A 79 3.65 0.71 14.82
CA GLY A 79 2.90 0.43 13.59
C GLY A 79 2.39 1.71 12.92
N ILE A 80 1.78 2.62 13.69
CA ILE A 80 1.30 3.92 13.19
C ILE A 80 2.48 4.79 12.71
N TYR A 81 3.61 4.75 13.40
CA TYR A 81 4.81 5.49 13.00
C TYR A 81 5.38 4.97 11.67
N ASN A 82 5.42 3.65 11.47
CA ASN A 82 5.80 3.03 10.20
C ASN A 82 4.82 3.42 9.08
N LEU A 83 3.52 3.38 9.37
CA LEU A 83 2.49 3.84 8.44
C LEU A 83 2.70 5.31 8.02
N TRP A 84 2.93 6.20 8.98
CA TRP A 84 3.22 7.61 8.68
C TRP A 84 4.46 7.77 7.81
N ARG A 85 5.49 6.94 8.00
CA ARG A 85 6.68 6.94 7.13
C ARG A 85 6.35 6.53 5.69
N VAL A 86 5.47 5.54 5.50
CA VAL A 86 5.01 5.09 4.18
C VAL A 86 4.19 6.21 3.50
N LEU A 87 3.24 6.80 4.23
CA LEU A 87 2.35 7.84 3.70
C LEU A 87 3.07 9.16 3.40
N THR A 88 4.05 9.55 4.23
CA THR A 88 4.81 10.80 4.06
C THR A 88 5.88 10.69 2.96
N GLY A 89 5.98 9.54 2.28
CA GLY A 89 6.76 9.41 1.05
C GLY A 89 8.28 9.46 1.21
N LYS A 90 8.83 9.35 2.43
CA LYS A 90 10.27 9.09 2.63
C LYS A 90 10.71 7.74 2.03
N GLY A 91 9.76 6.85 1.69
CA GLY A 91 9.99 5.62 0.92
C GLY A 91 9.33 5.55 -0.47
N LEU A 92 8.53 6.55 -0.88
CA LEU A 92 7.87 6.60 -2.21
C LEU A 92 8.63 7.46 -3.23
N LYS A 93 9.66 8.21 -2.80
CA LYS A 93 10.45 9.09 -3.69
C LYS A 93 11.53 8.38 -4.53
N MET A 94 11.73 7.08 -4.38
CA MET A 94 12.60 6.28 -5.27
C MET A 94 11.71 5.53 -6.26
N GLY A 95 11.29 6.20 -7.34
CA GLY A 95 10.45 5.58 -8.38
C GLY A 95 9.75 6.55 -9.33
N PHE A 96 9.72 7.84 -9.01
CA PHE A 96 9.30 8.91 -9.93
C PHE A 96 10.45 9.86 -10.26
N PHE A 97 11.59 9.30 -10.63
CA PHE A 97 12.56 10.03 -11.44
C PHE A 97 12.42 9.57 -12.88
N ASN A 98 11.71 10.41 -13.64
CA ASN A 98 12.11 10.89 -14.95
C ASN A 98 12.62 9.84 -15.96
N GLU A 99 11.70 9.30 -16.76
CA GLU A 99 12.03 8.82 -18.11
C GLU A 99 11.23 9.61 -19.15
N LYS A 100 11.37 10.93 -19.06
CA LYS A 100 11.27 11.81 -20.22
C LYS A 100 12.67 12.37 -20.47
N GLU A 101 13.51 11.59 -21.16
CA GLU A 101 14.58 12.07 -22.05
C GLU A 101 15.43 10.90 -22.56
N LYS A 102 15.01 10.31 -23.68
CA LYS A 102 15.73 10.35 -24.98
C LYS A 102 14.90 9.68 -26.06
#